data_AF-A0A397S1V1-F1
#
_entry.id   AF-A0A397S1V1-F1
#
_cell.length_a   1.000
_cell.length_b   1.000
_cell.length_c   1.000
_cell.angle_alpha   90.00
_cell.angle_beta   90.00
_cell.angle_gamma   90.00
#
_symmetry.space_group_name_H-M   'P 1'
#
loop_
_entity.id
_entity.type
_entity.pdbx_description
1 polymer ?
#
loop_
_entity_poly.entity_id
_entity_poly.type
_entity_poly.pdbx_seq_one_letter_code
_entity_poly.pdbx_strand_id
1 'polypeptide(L)'
;MVEVQYQALNLYDGIEEDIIMNFIIFQGKPIHPNIRLFSICYPYRFRAQIRPLPEQILDYIWDYGILKPKDEYKYIQIMIKNELKELAQPVFAELLFASQKFIRKVEETWEKTFTRIIREEQDDYINRMQIPSDIVKNEALLENILAMIVCILTKIPIFVIGETGSSKSLAVRYISSNLCGSESKDDYFKSLPKVHIVPYLCSPSSTSDGISKIFEKANKYQETSSDQFPVINVVLLDNVGSAESHSSNSLNRALLVQRLRFDLEDLVDISEYLLNIKIIEPSQMSIIENLAKAYLDYKQHDQALPNFYGLRDYYSLIEKLSFSELTLPNTQMIIA
;
A
#
# COMPACT_ATOMS: atom_id res chain seq x y z
N MET A 1 -5.92 34.30 11.18
CA MET A 1 -5.21 34.49 9.89
C MET A 1 -4.90 33.11 9.36
N VAL A 2 -5.48 32.76 8.22
CA VAL A 2 -5.19 31.50 7.53
C VAL A 2 -4.18 31.87 6.44
N GLU A 3 -2.92 31.46 6.58
CA GLU A 3 -1.95 31.52 5.50
C GLU A 3 -2.34 30.47 4.46
N VAL A 4 -2.62 30.93 3.24
CA VAL A 4 -2.90 30.06 2.10
C VAL A 4 -1.60 29.94 1.31
N GLN A 5 -1.28 28.77 0.78
CA GLN A 5 -0.02 28.48 0.09
C GLN A 5 -0.30 27.68 -1.21
N TYR A 6 0.57 27.73 -2.23
CA TYR A 6 0.35 27.15 -3.57
C TYR A 6 1.25 25.96 -3.87
N GLN A 7 0.74 25.04 -4.67
CA GLN A 7 1.50 23.93 -5.20
C GLN A 7 1.94 24.26 -6.62
N ALA A 8 3.23 24.57 -6.81
CA ALA A 8 3.82 24.55 -8.13
C ALA A 8 3.62 23.13 -8.71
N LEU A 9 2.78 23.01 -9.74
CA LEU A 9 2.87 21.86 -10.62
C LEU A 9 4.32 21.80 -11.10
N ASN A 10 4.96 20.63 -11.02
CA ASN A 10 6.28 20.39 -11.61
C ASN A 10 6.19 20.46 -13.14
N LEU A 11 5.93 21.66 -13.66
CA LEU A 11 5.93 22.05 -15.06
C LEU A 11 6.51 23.47 -15.09
N TYR A 12 7.82 23.51 -15.30
CA TYR A 12 8.66 24.67 -15.59
C TYR A 12 8.92 25.69 -14.47
N ASP A 13 10.21 25.72 -14.08
CA ASP A 13 10.87 26.72 -13.25
C ASP A 13 10.38 28.16 -13.52
N GLY A 14 9.85 28.83 -12.49
CA GLY A 14 9.69 30.30 -12.43
C GLY A 14 8.58 30.95 -13.26
N ILE A 15 7.90 30.21 -14.13
CA ILE A 15 6.92 30.79 -15.07
C ILE A 15 5.64 31.28 -14.38
N GLU A 16 5.14 30.55 -13.38
CA GLU A 16 3.88 30.89 -12.72
C GLU A 16 3.99 32.10 -11.80
N GLU A 17 5.12 32.28 -11.12
CA GLU A 17 5.31 33.42 -10.20
C GLU A 17 5.35 34.73 -10.97
N ASP A 18 6.08 34.81 -12.09
CA ASP A 18 6.10 36.01 -12.94
C ASP A 18 4.74 36.33 -13.57
N ILE A 19 3.98 35.31 -14.01
CA ILE A 19 2.64 35.51 -14.61
C ILE A 19 1.63 35.92 -13.54
N ILE A 20 1.62 35.23 -12.40
CA ILE A 20 0.68 35.48 -11.30
C ILE A 20 0.99 36.82 -10.63
N MET A 21 2.26 37.21 -10.52
CA MET A 21 2.66 38.49 -9.95
C MET A 21 2.42 39.66 -10.88
N ASN A 22 2.75 39.51 -12.17
CA ASN A 22 2.71 40.62 -13.09
C ASN A 22 1.40 40.71 -13.88
N PHE A 23 0.47 39.74 -13.73
CA PHE A 23 -0.91 39.62 -14.29
C PHE A 23 -1.11 39.96 -15.79
N ILE A 24 -0.07 40.42 -16.47
CA ILE A 24 -0.13 41.21 -17.70
C ILE A 24 1.13 40.95 -18.54
N ILE A 25 2.22 40.37 -17.99
CA ILE A 25 3.47 40.16 -18.73
C ILE A 25 3.91 38.69 -18.63
N PHE A 26 4.18 38.07 -19.78
CA PHE A 26 4.79 36.75 -19.90
C PHE A 26 6.07 36.86 -20.73
N GLN A 27 7.21 36.42 -20.18
CA GLN A 27 8.53 36.51 -20.84
C GLN A 27 8.84 37.93 -21.38
N GLY A 28 8.49 38.97 -20.60
CA GLY A 28 8.72 40.36 -20.99
C GLY A 28 7.76 40.92 -22.05
N LYS A 29 6.74 40.17 -22.49
CA LYS A 29 5.71 40.65 -23.43
C LYS A 29 4.34 40.76 -22.78
N PRO A 30 3.53 41.77 -23.14
CA PRO A 30 2.19 41.88 -22.61
C PRO A 30 1.29 40.73 -23.09
N ILE A 31 0.51 40.17 -22.18
CA ILE A 31 -0.51 39.16 -22.44
C ILE A 31 -1.66 39.85 -23.18
N HIS A 32 -2.18 39.19 -24.22
CA HIS A 32 -3.28 39.73 -25.03
C HIS A 32 -4.53 40.00 -24.15
N PRO A 33 -5.21 41.16 -24.30
CA PRO A 33 -6.27 41.60 -23.38
C PRO A 33 -7.53 40.72 -23.36
N ASN A 34 -7.69 39.77 -24.29
CA ASN A 34 -8.78 38.79 -24.29
C ASN A 34 -8.45 37.47 -23.57
N ILE A 35 -7.25 37.33 -23.01
CA ILE A 35 -6.88 36.16 -22.21
C ILE A 35 -7.35 36.40 -20.78
N ARG A 36 -7.91 35.37 -20.14
CA ARG A 36 -8.33 35.38 -18.73
C ARG A 36 -7.63 34.22 -18.03
N LEU A 37 -6.98 34.53 -16.91
CA LEU A 37 -6.30 33.53 -16.07
C LEU A 37 -7.18 33.23 -14.86
N PHE A 38 -7.38 31.95 -14.58
CA PHE A 38 -7.95 31.46 -13.33
C PHE A 38 -6.95 30.47 -12.73
N SER A 39 -6.69 30.59 -11.42
CA SER A 39 -5.84 29.67 -10.68
C SER A 39 -6.62 29.08 -9.51
N ILE A 40 -6.33 27.82 -9.15
CA ILE A 40 -6.97 27.09 -8.06
C ILE A 40 -5.86 26.55 -7.15
N CYS A 41 -5.94 26.88 -5.86
CA CYS A 41 -4.91 26.55 -4.88
C CYS A 41 -5.45 25.56 -3.84
N TYR A 42 -4.61 24.66 -3.33
CA TYR A 42 -4.99 23.80 -2.21
C TYR A 42 -4.84 24.54 -0.87
N PRO A 43 -5.79 24.39 0.07
CA PRO A 43 -5.64 24.97 1.40
C PRO A 43 -4.47 24.33 2.15
N TYR A 44 -3.72 25.13 2.92
CA TYR A 44 -2.60 24.64 3.71
C TYR A 44 -3.10 23.64 4.76
N ARG A 45 -2.62 22.40 4.68
CA ARG A 45 -2.70 21.42 5.75
C ARG A 45 -1.26 20.99 6.04
N PHE A 46 -0.86 20.99 7.30
CA PHE A 46 0.47 20.63 7.82
C PHE A 46 1.09 19.30 7.30
N ARG A 47 0.37 18.53 6.48
CA ARG A 47 0.77 17.24 5.92
C ARG A 47 1.22 17.29 4.45
N ALA A 48 1.04 18.39 3.73
CA ALA A 48 1.48 18.54 2.35
C ALA A 48 2.57 19.63 2.25
N GLN A 49 3.69 19.33 1.59
CA GLN A 49 4.68 20.35 1.23
C GLN A 49 4.11 21.26 0.13
N ILE A 50 3.46 22.33 0.54
CA ILE A 50 2.96 23.42 -0.30
C ILE A 50 3.88 24.62 -0.07
N ARG A 51 4.28 25.34 -1.13
CA ARG A 51 5.12 26.55 -0.98
C ARG A 51 4.25 27.76 -0.65
N PRO A 52 4.73 28.72 0.17
CA PRO A 52 3.99 29.95 0.45
C PRO A 52 3.41 30.63 -0.78
N LEU A 53 2.12 30.99 -0.73
CA LEU A 53 1.59 31.94 -1.68
C LEU A 53 2.24 33.27 -1.30
N PRO A 54 2.70 34.03 -2.29
CA PRO A 54 3.22 35.34 -2.00
C PRO A 54 2.15 36.27 -1.43
N GLU A 55 2.56 37.17 -0.55
CA GLU A 55 1.63 38.03 0.21
C GLU A 55 0.72 38.86 -0.70
N GLN A 56 1.21 39.30 -1.87
CA GLN A 56 0.43 40.16 -2.78
C GLN A 56 -0.83 39.50 -3.34
N ILE A 57 -0.90 38.16 -3.37
CA ILE A 57 -2.05 37.45 -3.94
C ILE A 57 -3.03 36.93 -2.88
N LEU A 58 -2.69 37.01 -1.60
CA LEU A 58 -3.52 36.49 -0.51
C LEU A 58 -4.91 37.15 -0.46
N ASP A 59 -4.98 38.46 -0.72
CA ASP A 59 -6.23 39.23 -0.72
C ASP A 59 -7.20 38.84 -1.86
N TYR A 60 -6.69 38.16 -2.89
CA TYR A 60 -7.47 37.73 -4.06
C TYR A 60 -7.92 36.27 -3.97
N ILE A 61 -7.58 35.58 -2.88
CA ILE A 61 -7.95 34.17 -2.67
C ILE A 61 -9.34 34.12 -2.06
N TRP A 62 -10.19 33.27 -2.65
CA TRP A 62 -11.51 32.99 -2.14
C TRP A 62 -11.61 31.57 -1.60
N ASP A 63 -12.08 31.41 -0.37
CA ASP A 63 -12.39 30.10 0.21
C ASP A 63 -13.80 29.65 -0.19
N TYR A 64 -13.87 28.56 -0.96
CA TYR A 64 -15.12 27.94 -1.39
C TYR A 64 -15.78 27.10 -0.29
N GLY A 65 -15.11 26.91 0.84
CA GLY A 65 -15.58 26.11 1.96
C GLY A 65 -15.48 24.60 1.71
N ILE A 66 -16.12 23.83 2.59
CA ILE A 66 -16.12 22.36 2.54
C ILE A 66 -17.43 21.87 1.91
N LEU A 67 -17.34 20.82 1.10
CA LEU A 67 -18.50 20.18 0.47
C LEU A 67 -19.53 19.75 1.52
N LYS A 68 -20.78 20.17 1.34
CA LYS A 68 -21.87 19.84 2.25
C LYS A 68 -22.27 18.36 2.10
N PRO A 69 -22.64 17.66 3.18
CA PRO A 69 -22.95 16.22 3.12
C PRO A 69 -24.06 15.85 2.12
N LYS A 70 -25.08 16.72 1.95
CA LYS A 70 -26.17 16.50 0.99
C LYS A 70 -25.69 16.55 -0.46
N ASP A 71 -24.78 17.46 -0.78
CA ASP A 71 -24.25 17.62 -2.12
C ASP A 71 -23.22 16.53 -2.42
N GLU A 72 -22.41 16.17 -1.44
CA GLU A 72 -21.51 15.02 -1.51
C GLU A 72 -22.24 13.72 -1.83
N TYR A 73 -23.33 13.42 -1.12
CA TYR A 73 -24.12 12.23 -1.39
C TYR A 73 -24.64 12.19 -2.84
N LYS A 74 -25.09 13.34 -3.37
CA LYS A 74 -25.50 13.45 -4.78
C LYS A 74 -24.34 13.23 -5.74
N TYR A 75 -23.16 13.77 -5.46
CA TYR A 75 -21.98 13.53 -6.28
C TYR A 75 -21.62 12.04 -6.31
N ILE A 76 -21.65 11.37 -5.16
CA ILE A 76 -21.42 9.93 -5.05
C ILE A 76 -22.45 9.16 -5.90
N GLN A 77 -23.74 9.50 -5.83
CA GLN A 77 -24.77 8.88 -6.66
C GLN A 77 -24.50 9.06 -8.16
N ILE A 78 -24.07 10.26 -8.58
CA ILE A 78 -23.71 10.53 -9.98
C ILE A 78 -22.50 9.69 -10.41
N MET A 79 -21.45 9.65 -9.60
CA MET A 79 -20.25 8.86 -9.87
C MET A 79 -20.58 7.38 -10.04
N ILE A 80 -21.35 6.79 -9.11
CA ILE A 80 -21.74 5.38 -9.16
C ILE A 80 -22.59 5.09 -10.40
N LYS A 81 -23.53 5.97 -10.74
CA LYS A 81 -24.36 5.81 -11.92
C LYS A 81 -23.53 5.85 -13.21
N ASN A 82 -22.51 6.70 -13.26
CA ASN A 82 -21.65 6.83 -14.44
C ASN A 82 -20.72 5.61 -14.59
N GLU A 83 -20.12 5.15 -13.49
CA GLU A 83 -19.14 4.05 -13.50
C GLU A 83 -19.81 2.67 -13.59
N LEU A 84 -20.80 2.40 -12.74
CA LEU A 84 -21.43 1.07 -12.63
C LEU A 84 -22.64 0.89 -13.57
N LYS A 85 -23.16 1.97 -14.17
CA LYS A 85 -24.28 1.96 -15.12
C LYS A 85 -25.48 1.17 -14.60
N GLU A 86 -25.79 0.02 -15.21
CA GLU A 86 -26.93 -0.83 -14.83
C GLU A 86 -26.76 -1.52 -13.46
N LEU A 87 -25.52 -1.66 -12.99
CA LEU A 87 -25.20 -2.23 -11.68
C LEU A 87 -25.27 -1.18 -10.55
N ALA A 88 -25.58 0.08 -10.87
CA ALA A 88 -25.65 1.18 -9.91
C ALA A 88 -26.85 1.04 -8.95
N GLN A 89 -26.69 0.23 -7.90
CA GLN A 89 -27.68 0.12 -6.83
C GLN A 89 -27.52 1.24 -5.78
N PRO A 90 -28.63 1.74 -5.19
CA PRO A 90 -28.59 2.78 -4.16
C PRO A 90 -27.70 2.45 -2.95
N VAL A 91 -27.63 1.16 -2.58
CA VAL A 91 -26.81 0.69 -1.46
C VAL A 91 -25.32 1.02 -1.63
N PHE A 92 -24.80 1.06 -2.86
CA PHE A 92 -23.41 1.46 -3.11
C PHE A 92 -23.17 2.92 -2.76
N ALA A 93 -24.15 3.80 -3.02
CA ALA A 93 -24.05 5.22 -2.69
C ALA A 93 -24.08 5.44 -1.18
N GLU A 94 -24.97 4.72 -0.50
CA GLU A 94 -25.06 4.73 0.97
C GLU A 94 -23.76 4.22 1.60
N LEU A 95 -23.22 3.11 1.11
CA LEU A 95 -21.99 2.51 1.63
C LEU A 95 -20.78 3.43 1.41
N LEU A 96 -20.61 3.96 0.19
CA LEU A 96 -19.51 4.88 -0.11
C LEU A 96 -19.61 6.16 0.71
N PHE A 97 -20.81 6.74 0.85
CA PHE A 97 -21.00 7.92 1.68
C PHE A 97 -20.74 7.66 3.17
N ALA A 98 -21.18 6.51 3.69
CA ALA A 98 -20.88 6.09 5.05
C ALA A 98 -19.37 5.91 5.26
N SER A 99 -18.67 5.27 4.31
CA SER A 99 -17.22 5.11 4.32
C SER A 99 -16.49 6.46 4.34
N GLN A 100 -16.88 7.40 3.46
CA GLN A 100 -16.29 8.74 3.45
C GLN A 100 -16.53 9.51 4.75
N LYS A 101 -17.67 9.29 5.42
CA LYS A 101 -17.98 9.88 6.73
C LYS A 101 -17.15 9.24 7.85
N PHE A 102 -16.94 7.92 7.79
CA PHE A 102 -16.12 7.16 8.73
C PHE A 102 -14.66 7.62 8.68
N ILE A 103 -14.05 7.64 7.48
CA ILE A 103 -12.67 8.12 7.26
C ILE A 103 -12.46 9.54 7.82
N ARG A 104 -13.50 10.37 7.82
CA ARG A 104 -13.46 11.74 8.38
C ARG A 104 -13.64 11.82 9.90
N LYS A 105 -14.24 10.80 10.54
CA LYS A 105 -14.68 10.87 11.94
C LYS A 105 -13.80 10.12 12.93
N VAL A 106 -13.04 9.12 12.51
CA VAL A 106 -12.51 8.12 13.43
C VAL A 106 -11.05 7.80 13.13
N GLU A 107 -10.19 8.11 14.10
CA GLU A 107 -9.16 7.18 14.61
C GLU A 107 -9.92 6.03 15.31
N GLU A 108 -9.83 4.83 14.72
CA GLU A 108 -10.20 3.50 15.22
C GLU A 108 -11.63 3.21 15.73
N THR A 109 -12.38 2.42 14.96
CA THR A 109 -12.90 1.09 15.37
C THR A 109 -13.61 0.43 14.19
N TRP A 110 -13.17 -0.77 13.80
CA TRP A 110 -13.80 -1.55 12.75
C TRP A 110 -15.01 -2.32 13.30
N GLU A 111 -16.10 -2.39 12.53
CA GLU A 111 -17.21 -3.25 12.87
C GLU A 111 -16.80 -4.73 12.69
N LYS A 112 -17.00 -5.57 13.71
CA LYS A 112 -16.64 -7.00 13.69
C LYS A 112 -17.16 -7.75 12.45
N THR A 113 -18.32 -7.35 11.94
CA THR A 113 -18.92 -7.89 10.71
C THR A 113 -18.03 -7.66 9.49
N PHE A 114 -17.44 -6.47 9.38
CA PHE A 114 -16.58 -6.10 8.25
C PHE A 114 -15.25 -6.86 8.29
N THR A 115 -14.64 -6.98 9.46
CA THR A 115 -13.43 -7.80 9.65
C THR A 115 -13.63 -9.23 9.19
N ARG A 116 -14.78 -9.83 9.52
CA ARG A 116 -15.11 -11.20 9.08
C ARG A 116 -15.22 -11.30 7.55
N ILE A 117 -15.89 -10.36 6.89
CA ILE A 117 -16.04 -10.37 5.43
C ILE A 117 -14.67 -10.26 4.74
N ILE A 118 -13.82 -9.34 5.21
CA ILE A 118 -12.45 -9.21 4.68
C ILE A 118 -11.67 -10.51 4.91
N ARG A 119 -11.85 -11.15 6.07
CA ARG A 119 -11.18 -12.42 6.34
C ARG A 119 -11.64 -13.55 5.42
N GLU A 120 -12.94 -13.68 5.19
CA GLU A 120 -13.49 -14.68 4.29
C GLU A 120 -12.92 -14.52 2.86
N GLU A 121 -12.79 -13.27 2.37
CA GLU A 121 -12.16 -12.98 1.07
C GLU A 121 -10.65 -13.28 1.05
N GLN A 122 -9.92 -12.92 2.11
CA GLN A 122 -8.50 -13.26 2.27
C GLN A 122 -8.26 -14.77 2.22
N ASP A 123 -9.08 -15.52 2.95
CA ASP A 123 -9.02 -16.97 3.04
C ASP A 123 -9.42 -17.63 1.70
N ASP A 124 -10.39 -17.08 0.96
CA ASP A 124 -10.75 -17.58 -0.37
C ASP A 124 -9.56 -17.47 -1.34
N TYR A 125 -8.92 -16.30 -1.43
CA TYR A 125 -7.76 -16.11 -2.31
C TYR A 125 -6.60 -17.05 -1.97
N ILE A 126 -6.23 -17.16 -0.69
CA ILE A 126 -5.08 -17.98 -0.29
C ILE A 126 -5.33 -19.48 -0.50
N ASN A 127 -6.57 -19.94 -0.32
CA ASN A 127 -6.93 -21.35 -0.44
C ASN A 127 -7.00 -21.82 -1.89
N ARG A 128 -7.23 -20.90 -2.83
CA ARG A 128 -7.12 -21.16 -4.29
C ARG A 128 -5.67 -21.25 -4.76
N MET A 129 -4.73 -20.62 -4.05
CA MET A 129 -3.33 -20.59 -4.44
C MET A 129 -2.59 -21.89 -4.11
N GLN A 130 -1.63 -22.22 -4.96
CA GLN A 130 -0.64 -23.27 -4.77
C GLN A 130 0.46 -22.77 -3.83
N ILE A 131 0.24 -22.94 -2.53
CA ILE A 131 1.18 -22.54 -1.48
C ILE A 131 1.69 -23.81 -0.77
N PRO A 132 3.01 -23.98 -0.65
CA PRO A 132 3.60 -25.07 0.12
C PRO A 132 3.10 -25.10 1.57
N SER A 133 2.94 -26.29 2.15
CA SER A 133 2.40 -26.47 3.50
C SER A 133 3.31 -25.98 4.63
N ASP A 134 4.60 -25.85 4.36
CA ASP A 134 5.64 -25.31 5.24
C ASP A 134 5.59 -23.78 5.39
N ILE A 135 4.70 -23.12 4.65
CA ILE A 135 4.59 -21.66 4.65
C ILE A 135 3.48 -21.21 5.58
N VAL A 136 3.80 -20.24 6.43
CA VAL A 136 2.85 -19.60 7.36
C VAL A 136 1.93 -18.65 6.60
N LYS A 137 0.62 -18.92 6.68
CA LYS A 137 -0.44 -18.04 6.17
C LYS A 137 -0.81 -16.99 7.21
N ASN A 138 0.13 -16.13 7.58
CA ASN A 138 -0.12 -15.08 8.57
C ASN A 138 -0.98 -13.93 8.00
N GLU A 139 -1.55 -13.11 8.88
CA GLU A 139 -2.34 -11.92 8.52
C GLU A 139 -1.64 -11.06 7.48
N ALA A 140 -0.33 -10.80 7.66
CA ALA A 140 0.45 -9.98 6.75
C ALA A 140 0.52 -10.57 5.33
N LEU A 141 0.65 -11.89 5.18
CA LEU A 141 0.64 -12.53 3.86
C LEU A 141 -0.74 -12.39 3.20
N LEU A 142 -1.81 -12.62 3.97
CA LEU A 142 -3.19 -12.57 3.52
C LEU A 142 -3.60 -11.16 3.08
N GLU A 143 -3.30 -10.14 3.89
CA GLU A 143 -3.51 -8.73 3.58
C GLU A 143 -2.75 -8.30 2.33
N ASN A 144 -1.46 -8.65 2.24
CA ASN A 144 -0.64 -8.30 1.09
C ASN A 144 -1.17 -8.93 -0.19
N ILE A 145 -1.58 -10.20 -0.16
CA ILE A 145 -2.12 -10.88 -1.32
C ILE A 145 -3.45 -10.25 -1.76
N LEU A 146 -4.40 -10.06 -0.84
CA LEU A 146 -5.68 -9.44 -1.15
C LEU A 146 -5.48 -8.04 -1.75
N ALA A 147 -4.71 -7.18 -1.07
CA ALA A 147 -4.49 -5.81 -1.50
C ALA A 147 -3.78 -5.74 -2.86
N MET A 148 -2.72 -6.55 -3.06
CA MET A 148 -1.99 -6.57 -4.32
C MET A 148 -2.86 -7.10 -5.47
N ILE A 149 -3.64 -8.17 -5.29
CA ILE A 149 -4.54 -8.69 -6.33
C ILE A 149 -5.56 -7.63 -6.72
N VAL A 150 -6.25 -7.04 -5.74
CA VAL A 150 -7.26 -6.00 -6.01
C VAL A 150 -6.63 -4.83 -6.76
N CYS A 151 -5.48 -4.34 -6.31
CA CYS A 151 -4.75 -3.24 -6.96
C CYS A 151 -4.28 -3.59 -8.38
N ILE A 152 -3.79 -4.81 -8.61
CA ILE A 152 -3.38 -5.27 -9.95
C ILE A 152 -4.57 -5.31 -10.90
N LEU A 153 -5.68 -5.92 -10.48
CA LEU A 153 -6.89 -6.06 -11.31
C LEU A 153 -7.56 -4.70 -11.60
N THR A 154 -7.52 -3.79 -10.63
CA THR A 154 -8.08 -2.43 -10.77
C THR A 154 -7.09 -1.43 -11.37
N LYS A 155 -5.83 -1.83 -11.60
CA LYS A 155 -4.73 -0.99 -12.09
C LYS A 155 -4.44 0.22 -11.18
N ILE A 156 -4.72 0.07 -9.88
CA ILE A 156 -4.40 1.07 -8.86
C ILE A 156 -2.95 0.82 -8.40
N PRO A 157 -2.04 1.81 -8.46
CA PRO A 157 -0.71 1.67 -7.90
C PRO A 157 -0.77 1.37 -6.40
N ILE A 158 0.10 0.47 -5.91
CA ILE A 158 0.16 0.09 -4.50
C ILE A 158 1.57 0.25 -3.96
N PHE A 159 1.69 0.86 -2.78
CA PHE A 159 2.90 0.90 -1.98
C PHE A 159 2.72 -0.03 -0.78
N VAL A 160 3.58 -1.02 -0.65
CA VAL A 160 3.56 -1.96 0.47
C VAL A 160 4.80 -1.73 1.33
N ILE A 161 4.60 -1.15 2.50
CA ILE A 161 5.66 -0.78 3.44
C ILE A 161 5.58 -1.67 4.66
N GLY A 162 6.71 -2.25 5.06
CA GLY A 162 6.81 -3.00 6.31
C GLY A 162 8.23 -3.47 6.57
N GLU A 163 8.48 -4.02 7.74
CA GLU A 163 9.80 -4.54 8.13
C GLU A 163 10.26 -5.74 7.29
N THR A 164 11.55 -6.07 7.35
CA THR A 164 12.07 -7.30 6.74
C THR A 164 11.39 -8.52 7.37
N GLY A 165 10.87 -9.43 6.53
CA GLY A 165 10.11 -10.59 7.00
C GLY A 165 8.59 -10.39 7.11
N SER A 166 8.04 -9.23 6.73
CA SER A 166 6.60 -8.98 6.72
C SER A 166 5.84 -9.56 5.50
N SER A 167 6.27 -10.69 4.96
CA SER A 167 5.63 -11.43 3.85
C SER A 167 5.43 -10.69 2.50
N LYS A 168 6.02 -9.51 2.29
CA LYS A 168 5.86 -8.70 1.06
C LYS A 168 6.33 -9.39 -0.22
N SER A 169 7.61 -9.76 -0.28
CA SER A 169 8.20 -10.43 -1.45
C SER A 169 7.61 -11.84 -1.66
N LEU A 170 7.14 -12.46 -0.58
CA LEU A 170 6.47 -13.75 -0.62
C LEU A 170 5.09 -13.64 -1.29
N ALA A 171 4.31 -12.60 -0.97
CA ALA A 171 3.05 -12.30 -1.64
C ALA A 171 3.25 -12.08 -3.15
N VAL A 172 4.23 -11.26 -3.55
CA VAL A 172 4.60 -11.03 -4.96
C VAL A 172 4.89 -12.34 -5.68
N ARG A 173 5.67 -13.23 -5.05
CA ARG A 173 6.02 -14.54 -5.60
C ARG A 173 4.78 -15.39 -5.85
N TYR A 174 3.87 -15.49 -4.88
CA TYR A 174 2.66 -16.31 -5.04
C TYR A 174 1.68 -15.74 -6.03
N ILE A 175 1.55 -14.41 -6.10
CA ILE A 175 0.75 -13.76 -7.13
C ILE A 175 1.31 -14.11 -8.52
N SER A 176 2.63 -13.94 -8.71
CA SER A 176 3.28 -14.25 -9.99
C SER A 176 3.19 -15.72 -10.39
N SER A 177 3.14 -16.66 -9.44
CA SER A 177 3.05 -18.09 -9.75
C SER A 177 1.64 -18.63 -9.90
N ASN A 178 0.62 -17.92 -9.39
CA ASN A 178 -0.77 -18.38 -9.40
C ASN A 178 -1.68 -17.61 -10.36
N LEU A 179 -1.42 -16.32 -10.62
CA LEU A 179 -2.21 -15.52 -11.56
C LEU A 179 -1.61 -15.61 -12.98
N CYS A 180 -1.65 -16.81 -13.55
CA CYS A 180 -1.05 -17.13 -14.86
C CYS A 180 -2.07 -17.10 -16.01
N GLY A 181 -3.25 -16.52 -15.79
CA GLY A 181 -4.36 -16.55 -16.74
C GLY A 181 -4.81 -17.98 -17.02
N SER A 182 -5.03 -18.35 -18.28
CA SER A 182 -5.46 -19.70 -18.67
C SER A 182 -4.54 -20.84 -18.23
N GLU A 183 -3.28 -20.53 -17.89
CA GLU A 183 -2.29 -21.50 -17.38
C GLU A 183 -2.37 -21.71 -15.86
N SER A 184 -3.24 -20.97 -15.16
CA SER A 184 -3.45 -21.12 -13.71
C SER A 184 -4.05 -22.50 -13.40
N LYS A 185 -3.77 -23.04 -12.21
CA LYS A 185 -4.35 -24.33 -11.80
C LYS A 185 -5.79 -24.21 -11.31
N ASP A 186 -6.09 -23.13 -10.59
CA ASP A 186 -7.42 -22.82 -10.07
C ASP A 186 -8.34 -22.24 -11.15
N ASP A 187 -9.61 -22.64 -11.15
CA ASP A 187 -10.57 -22.27 -12.19
C ASP A 187 -10.96 -20.79 -12.14
N TYR A 188 -10.99 -20.18 -10.95
CA TYR A 188 -11.24 -18.74 -10.84
C TYR A 188 -10.03 -17.95 -11.36
N PHE A 189 -8.80 -18.34 -11.02
CA PHE A 189 -7.60 -17.67 -11.57
C PHE A 189 -7.43 -17.86 -13.08
N LYS A 190 -7.97 -18.94 -13.69
CA LYS A 190 -8.05 -19.07 -15.15
C LYS A 190 -8.93 -18.01 -15.81
N SER A 191 -9.92 -17.51 -15.10
CA SER A 191 -10.82 -16.45 -15.60
C SER A 191 -10.20 -15.04 -15.51
N LEU A 192 -9.12 -14.88 -14.74
CA LEU A 192 -8.42 -13.61 -14.58
C LEU A 192 -7.33 -13.42 -15.65
N PRO A 193 -6.89 -12.17 -15.90
CA PRO A 193 -5.73 -11.90 -16.74
C PRO A 193 -4.43 -12.51 -16.20
N LYS A 194 -3.51 -12.85 -17.10
CA LYS A 194 -2.15 -13.26 -16.75
C LYS A 194 -1.38 -12.06 -16.20
N VAL A 195 -0.79 -12.21 -15.02
CA VAL A 195 0.04 -11.18 -14.40
C VAL A 195 1.50 -11.44 -14.75
N HIS A 196 2.16 -10.43 -15.32
CA HIS A 196 3.59 -10.48 -15.61
C HIS A 196 4.31 -9.39 -14.82
N ILE A 197 5.20 -9.79 -13.92
CA ILE A 197 5.94 -8.88 -13.04
C ILE A 197 7.31 -8.58 -13.64
N VAL A 198 7.62 -7.31 -13.81
CA VAL A 198 8.91 -6.81 -14.27
C VAL A 198 9.63 -6.13 -13.09
N PRO A 199 10.55 -6.83 -12.41
CA PRO A 199 11.22 -6.28 -11.23
C PRO A 199 12.31 -5.27 -11.62
N TYR A 200 12.46 -4.24 -10.79
CA TYR A 200 13.55 -3.28 -10.79
C TYR A 200 14.00 -3.05 -9.35
N LEU A 201 15.26 -3.35 -9.05
CA LEU A 201 15.86 -3.12 -7.75
C LEU A 201 16.35 -1.67 -7.67
N CYS A 202 15.69 -0.86 -6.84
CA CYS A 202 16.12 0.50 -6.57
C CYS A 202 17.35 0.52 -5.67
N SER A 203 18.24 1.47 -5.94
CA SER A 203 19.42 1.79 -5.14
C SER A 203 19.56 3.31 -5.02
N PRO A 204 20.45 3.82 -4.15
CA PRO A 204 20.73 5.26 -4.06
C PRO A 204 21.25 5.87 -5.38
N SER A 205 21.73 5.06 -6.31
CA SER A 205 22.21 5.47 -7.63
C SER A 205 21.16 5.27 -8.74
N SER A 206 19.94 4.89 -8.41
CA SER A 206 18.86 4.72 -9.39
C SER A 206 18.53 6.05 -10.07
N THR A 207 18.36 6.01 -11.39
CA THR A 207 18.05 7.19 -12.21
C THR A 207 16.66 7.08 -12.83
N SER A 208 16.08 8.23 -13.19
CA SER A 208 14.83 8.29 -13.97
C SER A 208 14.93 7.50 -15.26
N ASP A 209 16.08 7.51 -15.93
CA ASP A 209 16.31 6.76 -17.17
C ASP A 209 16.26 5.24 -16.97
N GLY A 210 16.75 4.75 -15.82
CA GLY A 210 16.65 3.34 -15.45
C GLY A 210 15.20 2.90 -15.30
N ILE A 211 14.39 3.75 -14.68
CA ILE A 211 12.95 3.53 -14.51
C ILE A 211 12.24 3.61 -15.87
N SER A 212 12.52 4.62 -16.71
CA SER A 212 11.92 4.74 -18.05
C SER A 212 12.16 3.48 -18.89
N LYS A 213 13.37 2.92 -18.86
CA LYS A 213 13.71 1.66 -19.56
C LYS A 213 12.91 0.46 -19.06
N ILE A 214 12.61 0.37 -17.75
CA ILE A 214 11.80 -0.73 -17.23
C ILE A 214 10.34 -0.62 -17.69
N PHE A 215 9.81 0.59 -17.74
CA PHE A 215 8.47 0.85 -18.27
C PHE A 215 8.39 0.58 -19.78
N GLU A 216 9.42 0.94 -20.56
CA GLU A 216 9.50 0.56 -21.98
C GLU A 216 9.48 -0.96 -22.17
N LYS A 217 10.22 -1.71 -21.34
CA LYS A 217 10.21 -3.17 -21.36
C LYS A 217 8.82 -3.74 -21.04
N ALA A 218 8.15 -3.17 -20.03
CA ALA A 218 6.80 -3.57 -19.65
C ALA A 218 5.79 -3.28 -20.78
N ASN A 219 5.87 -2.11 -21.43
CA ASN A 219 5.02 -1.75 -22.57
C ASN A 219 5.20 -2.71 -23.74
N LYS A 220 6.44 -3.06 -24.09
CA LYS A 220 6.71 -4.05 -25.16
C LYS A 220 6.09 -5.42 -24.87
N TYR A 221 6.10 -5.86 -23.61
CA TYR A 221 5.43 -7.11 -23.25
C TYR A 221 3.91 -6.97 -23.30
N GLN A 222 3.37 -5.78 -22.99
CA GLN A 222 1.93 -5.51 -23.01
C GLN A 222 1.33 -5.62 -24.42
N GLU A 223 2.13 -5.37 -25.46
CA GLU A 223 1.74 -5.56 -26.87
C GLU A 223 1.40 -7.02 -27.20
N THR A 224 1.84 -7.99 -26.38
CA THR A 224 1.49 -9.41 -26.55
C THR A 224 0.09 -9.75 -26.00
N SER A 225 -0.54 -8.82 -25.28
CA SER A 225 -1.88 -9.00 -24.73
C SER A 225 -2.92 -9.02 -25.83
N SER A 226 -3.91 -9.90 -25.71
CA SER A 226 -5.08 -9.95 -26.59
C SER A 226 -6.35 -10.12 -25.77
N ASP A 227 -7.53 -9.93 -26.37
CA ASP A 227 -8.80 -10.15 -25.68
C ASP A 227 -8.98 -11.62 -25.26
N GLN A 228 -8.42 -12.55 -26.04
CA GLN A 228 -8.44 -13.99 -25.73
C GLN A 228 -7.44 -14.36 -24.63
N PHE A 229 -6.30 -13.67 -24.57
CA PHE A 229 -5.25 -13.90 -23.57
C PHE A 229 -4.84 -12.55 -22.95
N PRO A 230 -5.65 -12.01 -22.03
CA PRO A 230 -5.38 -10.71 -21.44
C PRO A 230 -4.18 -10.80 -20.50
N VAL A 231 -3.28 -9.83 -20.62
CA VAL A 231 -2.08 -9.71 -19.78
C VAL A 231 -2.12 -8.39 -19.02
N ILE A 232 -1.75 -8.41 -17.74
CA ILE A 232 -1.48 -7.21 -16.95
C ILE A 232 0.01 -7.19 -16.62
N ASN A 233 0.75 -6.24 -17.21
CA ASN A 233 2.14 -5.99 -16.82
C ASN A 233 2.20 -5.13 -15.55
N VAL A 234 2.98 -5.61 -14.58
CA VAL A 234 3.23 -4.95 -13.30
C VAL A 234 4.71 -4.62 -13.20
N VAL A 235 5.05 -3.34 -13.11
CA VAL A 235 6.41 -2.91 -12.77
C VAL A 235 6.56 -2.97 -11.26
N LEU A 236 7.46 -3.82 -10.77
CA LEU A 236 7.78 -3.93 -9.35
C LEU A 236 9.04 -3.14 -9.05
N LEU A 237 8.91 -2.04 -8.32
CA LEU A 237 10.05 -1.28 -7.79
C LEU A 237 10.36 -1.80 -6.39
N ASP A 238 11.46 -2.53 -6.23
CA ASP A 238 11.90 -3.06 -4.95
C ASP A 238 12.89 -2.09 -4.28
N ASN A 239 12.86 -1.96 -2.95
CA ASN A 239 13.70 -1.04 -2.17
C ASN A 239 13.63 0.46 -2.52
N VAL A 240 12.45 0.96 -2.91
CA VAL A 240 12.24 2.39 -3.24
C VAL A 240 12.66 3.34 -2.11
N GLY A 241 12.49 2.94 -0.85
CA GLY A 241 12.88 3.75 0.32
C GLY A 241 14.39 4.08 0.42
N SER A 242 15.24 3.37 -0.32
CA SER A 242 16.69 3.68 -0.40
C SER A 242 17.01 4.82 -1.37
N ALA A 243 16.06 5.21 -2.22
CA ALA A 243 16.22 6.24 -3.25
C ALA A 243 15.60 7.60 -2.83
N GLU A 244 15.04 7.72 -1.62
CA GLU A 244 14.31 8.93 -1.24
C GLU A 244 15.24 10.10 -0.86
N SER A 245 15.25 11.10 -1.75
CA SER A 245 15.10 12.48 -1.33
C SER A 245 13.59 12.79 -1.22
N HIS A 246 13.20 13.32 -0.07
CA HIS A 246 11.83 13.58 0.42
C HIS A 246 10.77 13.94 -0.65
N SER A 247 9.79 13.05 -0.90
CA SER A 247 8.53 13.44 -1.58
C SER A 247 7.30 12.59 -1.19
N SER A 248 6.61 12.99 -0.13
CA SER A 248 5.40 12.30 0.37
C SER A 248 4.13 12.52 -0.48
N ASN A 249 4.17 13.41 -1.49
CA ASN A 249 2.98 13.84 -2.24
C ASN A 249 2.56 12.87 -3.38
N SER A 250 3.41 11.91 -3.75
CA SER A 250 3.14 10.91 -4.80
C SER A 250 2.15 9.81 -4.38
N LEU A 251 1.95 9.62 -3.06
CA LEU A 251 1.13 8.55 -2.48
C LEU A 251 -0.39 8.78 -2.60
N ASN A 252 -0.86 10.01 -2.87
CA ASN A 252 -2.30 10.31 -2.97
C ASN A 252 -3.01 9.68 -4.18
N ARG A 253 -2.25 9.11 -5.13
CA ARG A 253 -2.77 8.40 -6.31
C ARG A 253 -2.60 6.88 -6.20
N ALA A 254 -2.22 6.39 -5.03
CA ALA A 254 -1.89 4.99 -4.79
C ALA A 254 -2.56 4.50 -3.49
N LEU A 255 -2.76 3.18 -3.41
CA LEU A 255 -3.09 2.55 -2.13
C LEU A 255 -1.80 2.38 -1.33
N LEU A 256 -1.80 2.83 -0.08
CA LEU A 256 -0.72 2.58 0.87
C LEU A 256 -1.14 1.48 1.84
N VAL A 257 -0.43 0.36 1.80
CA VAL A 257 -0.52 -0.72 2.80
C VAL A 257 0.72 -0.65 3.67
N GLN A 258 0.54 -0.43 4.96
CA GLN A 258 1.65 -0.23 5.88
C GLN A 258 1.47 -1.07 7.13
N ARG A 259 2.43 -1.98 7.36
CA ARG A 259 2.52 -2.78 8.59
C ARG A 259 3.88 -2.54 9.23
N LEU A 260 3.93 -1.57 10.15
CA LEU A 260 5.19 -1.08 10.72
C LEU A 260 5.76 -1.98 11.82
N ARG A 261 4.93 -2.75 12.53
CA ARG A 261 5.36 -3.59 13.65
C ARG A 261 4.48 -4.83 13.74
N PHE A 262 5.07 -5.91 14.23
CA PHE A 262 4.37 -7.11 14.67
C PHE A 262 4.26 -7.01 16.18
N ASP A 263 3.06 -7.17 16.71
CA ASP A 263 2.84 -7.20 18.15
C ASP A 263 3.02 -8.61 18.72
N LEU A 264 2.76 -8.76 20.01
CA LEU A 264 2.91 -10.04 20.68
C LEU A 264 1.95 -11.10 20.12
N GLU A 265 0.71 -10.71 19.84
CA GLU A 265 -0.34 -11.62 19.34
C GLU A 265 0.05 -12.16 17.96
N ASP A 266 0.49 -11.27 17.07
CA ASP A 266 1.00 -11.63 15.76
C ASP A 266 2.14 -12.67 15.84
N LEU A 267 3.11 -12.46 16.74
CA LEU A 267 4.26 -13.37 16.88
C LEU A 267 3.85 -14.71 17.48
N VAL A 268 2.92 -14.70 18.43
CA VAL A 268 2.37 -15.91 19.05
C VAL A 268 1.65 -16.76 18.00
N ASP A 269 0.74 -16.17 17.23
CA ASP A 269 -0.02 -16.86 16.18
C ASP A 269 0.90 -17.51 15.12
N ILE A 270 1.93 -16.77 14.68
CA ILE A 270 2.92 -17.29 13.75
C ILE A 270 3.67 -18.49 14.37
N SER A 271 3.97 -18.41 15.66
CA SER A 271 4.76 -19.44 16.34
C SER A 271 3.97 -20.72 16.55
N GLU A 272 2.70 -20.60 16.95
CA GLU A 272 1.78 -21.74 17.07
C GLU A 272 1.66 -22.49 15.74
N TYR A 273 1.48 -21.74 14.65
CA TYR A 273 1.36 -22.32 13.32
C TYR A 273 2.64 -23.05 12.91
N LEU A 274 3.81 -22.43 13.06
CA LEU A 274 5.11 -23.02 12.67
C LEU A 274 5.41 -24.31 13.43
N LEU A 275 5.01 -24.39 14.70
CA LEU A 275 5.22 -25.58 15.51
C LEU A 275 4.21 -26.71 15.20
N ASN A 276 3.20 -26.47 14.36
CA ASN A 276 2.17 -27.44 13.95
C ASN A 276 1.47 -28.10 15.16
N ILE A 277 1.31 -27.36 16.26
CA ILE A 277 0.77 -27.90 17.51
C ILE A 277 -0.76 -27.84 17.43
N LYS A 278 -1.41 -28.95 17.08
CA LYS A 278 -2.88 -29.02 17.01
C LYS A 278 -3.58 -28.98 18.38
N ILE A 279 -2.85 -29.23 19.47
CA ILE A 279 -3.35 -29.18 20.86
C ILE A 279 -2.20 -28.66 21.73
N ILE A 280 -2.27 -27.42 22.19
CA ILE A 280 -1.24 -26.79 23.01
C ILE A 280 -1.47 -27.19 24.48
N GLU A 281 -0.47 -27.81 25.10
CA GLU A 281 -0.44 -27.85 26.57
C GLU A 281 -0.13 -26.44 27.10
N PRO A 282 -0.80 -25.96 28.17
CA PRO A 282 -0.58 -24.61 28.71
C PRO A 282 0.89 -24.25 28.98
N SER A 283 1.73 -25.27 29.26
CA SER A 283 3.18 -25.16 29.44
C SER A 283 3.91 -24.70 28.16
N GLN A 284 3.52 -25.19 26.99
CA GLN A 284 4.11 -24.84 25.70
C GLN A 284 3.67 -23.44 25.26
N MET A 285 2.41 -23.07 25.52
CA MET A 285 1.90 -21.72 25.28
C MET A 285 2.74 -20.67 26.02
N SER A 286 3.04 -20.95 27.29
CA SER A 286 3.87 -20.07 28.11
C SER A 286 5.29 -19.90 27.53
N ILE A 287 5.87 -20.95 26.93
CA ILE A 287 7.19 -20.87 26.30
C ILE A 287 7.13 -19.99 25.05
N ILE A 288 6.14 -20.19 24.19
CA ILE A 288 5.94 -19.39 22.97
C ILE A 288 5.75 -17.91 23.31
N GLU A 289 4.86 -17.60 24.26
CA GLU A 289 4.65 -16.23 24.70
C GLU A 289 5.92 -15.61 25.28
N ASN A 290 6.68 -16.35 26.08
CA ASN A 290 7.93 -15.86 26.67
C ASN A 290 9.00 -15.62 25.59
N LEU A 291 9.08 -16.47 24.57
CA LEU A 291 9.99 -16.28 23.44
C LEU A 291 9.60 -15.05 22.61
N ALA A 292 8.32 -14.87 22.31
CA ALA A 292 7.82 -13.71 21.60
C ALA A 292 8.07 -12.41 22.39
N LYS A 293 7.78 -12.40 23.70
CA LYS A 293 8.09 -11.28 24.61
C LYS A 293 9.59 -10.98 24.63
N ALA A 294 10.42 -12.01 24.80
CA ALA A 294 11.88 -11.84 24.84
C ALA A 294 12.44 -11.31 23.51
N TYR A 295 11.92 -11.77 22.37
CA TYR A 295 12.29 -11.23 21.07
C TYR A 295 11.91 -9.76 20.91
N LEU A 296 10.69 -9.38 21.31
CA LEU A 296 10.23 -7.99 21.25
C LEU A 296 11.07 -7.07 22.14
N ASP A 297 11.39 -7.51 23.36
CA ASP A 297 12.25 -6.79 24.30
C ASP A 297 13.67 -6.62 23.75
N TYR A 298 14.26 -7.74 23.29
CA TYR A 298 15.59 -7.76 22.70
C TYR A 298 15.70 -6.83 21.49
N LYS A 299 14.69 -6.83 20.61
CA LYS A 299 14.62 -5.96 19.43
C LYS A 299 14.55 -4.48 19.78
N GLN A 300 13.88 -4.12 20.88
CA GLN A 300 13.69 -2.72 21.28
C GLN A 300 14.86 -2.17 22.10
N HIS A 301 15.50 -2.99 22.93
CA HIS A 301 16.39 -2.49 23.98
C HIS A 301 17.82 -3.04 23.92
N ASP A 302 18.04 -4.24 23.40
CA ASP A 302 19.28 -5.00 23.65
C ASP A 302 20.09 -5.34 22.40
N GLN A 303 19.71 -4.85 21.21
CA GLN A 303 20.52 -5.04 20.01
C GLN A 303 21.71 -4.07 19.97
N ALA A 304 22.93 -4.62 19.82
CA ALA A 304 24.15 -3.82 19.67
C ALA A 304 24.14 -2.91 18.43
N LEU A 305 23.44 -3.33 17.37
CA LEU A 305 23.18 -2.56 16.17
C LEU A 305 21.66 -2.52 15.94
N PRO A 306 21.05 -1.36 15.66
CA PRO A 306 19.61 -1.28 15.38
C PRO A 306 19.22 -2.19 14.21
N ASN A 307 18.16 -3.00 14.40
CA ASN A 307 17.60 -3.91 13.40
C ASN A 307 18.59 -4.98 12.87
N PHE A 308 19.54 -5.42 13.69
CA PHE A 308 20.48 -6.48 13.32
C PHE A 308 19.80 -7.85 13.26
N TYR A 309 18.98 -8.19 14.27
CA TYR A 309 18.15 -9.40 14.27
C TYR A 309 16.70 -9.03 13.97
N GLY A 310 16.16 -9.54 12.86
CA GLY A 310 14.83 -9.23 12.35
C GLY A 310 13.83 -10.37 12.54
N LEU A 311 12.65 -10.24 11.93
CA LEU A 311 11.58 -11.25 12.05
C LEU A 311 11.99 -12.60 11.44
N ARG A 312 12.88 -12.59 10.44
CA ARG A 312 13.40 -13.82 9.83
C ARG A 312 14.18 -14.67 10.82
N ASP A 313 14.98 -14.05 11.68
CA ASP A 313 15.76 -14.76 12.70
C ASP A 313 14.83 -15.39 13.74
N TYR A 314 13.77 -14.67 14.11
CA TYR A 314 12.70 -15.20 14.97
C TYR A 314 12.00 -16.40 14.33
N TYR A 315 11.59 -16.32 13.06
CA TYR A 315 10.97 -17.44 12.37
C TYR A 315 11.90 -18.66 12.28
N SER A 316 13.18 -18.45 11.97
CA SER A 316 14.17 -19.52 11.94
C SER A 316 14.42 -20.15 13.32
N LEU A 317 14.32 -19.37 14.41
CA LEU A 317 14.39 -19.90 15.77
C LEU A 317 13.21 -20.84 16.06
N ILE A 318 11.99 -20.39 15.77
CA ILE A 318 10.78 -21.20 16.00
C ILE A 318 10.78 -22.45 15.11
N GLU A 319 11.18 -22.33 13.86
CA GLU A 319 11.30 -23.46 12.93
C GLU A 319 12.28 -24.51 13.46
N LYS A 320 13.45 -24.11 13.98
CA LYS A 320 14.39 -25.02 14.63
C LYS A 320 13.79 -25.71 15.87
N LEU A 321 13.00 -24.97 16.66
CA LEU A 321 12.33 -25.52 17.84
C LEU A 321 11.29 -26.58 17.45
N SER A 322 10.64 -26.46 16.29
CA SER A 322 9.67 -27.45 15.79
C SER A 322 10.26 -28.86 15.60
N PHE A 323 11.57 -28.96 15.34
CA PHE A 323 12.27 -30.24 15.16
C PHE A 323 12.78 -30.85 16.48
N SER A 324 12.54 -30.19 17.61
CA SER A 324 13.01 -30.60 18.94
C SER A 324 11.86 -30.62 19.95
N GLU A 325 11.97 -31.42 21.00
CA GLU A 325 10.97 -31.36 22.08
C GLU A 325 11.05 -29.98 22.76
N LEU A 326 9.92 -29.29 22.89
CA LEU A 326 9.82 -27.90 23.34
C LEU A 326 10.08 -27.78 24.85
N THR A 327 11.35 -27.97 25.21
CA THR A 327 11.86 -27.97 26.59
C THR A 327 12.85 -26.83 26.78
N LEU A 328 12.99 -26.36 28.03
CA LEU A 328 13.93 -25.29 28.36
C LEU A 328 15.39 -25.60 27.93
N PRO A 329 15.93 -26.82 28.12
CA PRO A 329 17.30 -27.15 27.71
C PRO A 329 17.51 -27.11 26.19
N ASN A 330 16.56 -27.65 25.40
CA ASN A 330 16.64 -27.61 23.94
C ASN A 330 16.54 -26.17 23.42
N THR A 331 15.69 -25.36 24.05
CA THR A 331 15.55 -23.93 23.74
C THR A 331 16.86 -23.18 24.00
N GLN A 332 17.51 -23.43 25.13
CA GLN A 332 18.83 -22.83 25.43
C GLN A 332 19.90 -23.26 24.43
N MET A 333 19.90 -24.52 23.98
CA MET A 333 20.87 -25.04 23.02
C MET A 333 20.71 -24.44 21.61
N ILE A 334 19.49 -24.09 21.20
CA ILE A 334 19.21 -23.50 19.88
C ILE A 334 19.53 -22.00 19.85
N ILE A 335 19.43 -21.33 21.00
CA ILE A 335 19.72 -19.90 21.16
C ILE A 335 21.22 -19.65 21.34
N ALA A 336 21.97 -20.59 21.95
CA ALA A 336 23.43 -20.56 22.10
C ALA A 336 24.15 -20.81 20.77
#